data_AF-A0A537CP87-F1
#
_entry.id   AF-A0A537CP87-F1
#
_cell.length_a   1.000
_cell.length_b   1.000
_cell.length_c   1.000
_cell.angle_alpha   90.00
_cell.angle_beta   90.00
_cell.angle_gamma   90.00
#
_symmetry.space_group_name_H-M   'P 1'
#
loop_
_entity.id
_entity.type
_entity.pdbx_description
1 polymer ?
#
loop_
_entity_poly.entity_id
_entity_poly.type
_entity_poly.pdbx_seq_one_letter_code
_entity_poly.pdbx_strand_id
1 'polypeptide(L)'
;KVGQSKEWTTAACLGQMQMTKKQAETVGRLFDLPQEAVLILQTVPYKGSLPTAVPTDPLIYRWYEIVNVYGTTIKELIHEEFGDGIMSAIDFSMDIRREANEKGDRVRVEMSGKFLPYKTY
;
A
#
# COMPACT_ATOMS: atom_id res chain seq x y z
N LYS A 1 17.67 -1.68 6.30
CA LYS A 1 18.22 -0.47 6.96
C LYS A 1 17.16 0.30 7.75
N VAL A 2 15.96 0.54 7.20
CA VAL A 2 14.86 1.27 7.89
C VAL A 2 14.08 0.41 8.89
N GLY A 3 14.18 -0.92 8.79
CA GLY A 3 13.56 -1.85 9.76
C GLY A 3 12.08 -2.15 9.49
N GLN A 4 11.59 -1.81 8.30
CA GLN A 4 10.23 -2.09 7.83
C GLN A 4 10.28 -2.80 6.47
N SER A 5 9.14 -3.30 5.98
CA SER A 5 9.05 -3.91 4.65
C SER A 5 9.44 -2.93 3.53
N LYS A 6 9.76 -3.45 2.34
CA LYS A 6 10.12 -2.59 1.20
C LYS A 6 8.91 -1.79 0.72
N GLU A 7 7.70 -2.33 0.81
CA GLU A 7 6.44 -1.70 0.45
C GLU A 7 6.17 -0.51 1.37
N TRP A 8 6.22 -0.71 2.69
CA TRP A 8 6.03 0.37 3.66
C TRP A 8 7.10 1.43 3.52
N THR A 9 8.37 1.02 3.39
CA THR A 9 9.50 1.95 3.26
C THR A 9 9.37 2.80 2.00
N THR A 10 8.98 2.19 0.87
CA THR A 10 8.77 2.90 -0.39
C THR A 10 7.58 3.86 -0.29
N ALA A 11 6.46 3.42 0.30
CA ALA A 11 5.30 4.27 0.54
C ALA A 11 5.66 5.48 1.43
N ALA A 12 6.47 5.28 2.47
CA ALA A 12 6.96 6.36 3.32
C ALA A 12 7.82 7.37 2.55
N CYS A 13 8.75 6.90 1.71
CA CYS A 13 9.56 7.77 0.85
C CYS A 13 8.71 8.54 -0.19
N LEU A 14 7.58 7.97 -0.64
CA LEU A 14 6.62 8.59 -1.54
C LEU A 14 5.56 9.44 -0.79
N GLY A 15 5.79 9.75 0.49
CA GLY A 15 4.95 10.62 1.28
C GLY A 15 3.60 10.03 1.69
N GLN A 16 3.45 8.70 1.74
CA GLN A 16 2.20 8.03 2.11
C GLN A 16 2.22 7.44 3.53
N MET A 17 3.37 7.42 4.18
CA MET A 17 3.55 6.96 5.57
C MET A 17 4.48 7.89 6.34
N GLN A 18 4.21 8.06 7.63
CA GLN A 18 5.07 8.80 8.54
C GLN A 18 6.24 7.94 9.00
N MET A 19 7.46 8.50 8.99
CA MET A 19 8.63 7.88 9.59
C MET A 19 8.86 8.36 11.02
N THR A 20 9.38 7.47 11.87
CA THR A 20 10.03 7.89 13.12
C THR A 20 11.32 8.67 12.81
N LYS A 21 11.82 9.46 13.76
CA LYS A 21 13.10 10.17 13.63
C LYS A 21 14.24 9.27 13.16
N LYS A 22 14.42 8.11 13.80
CA LYS A 22 15.47 7.13 13.44
C LYS A 22 15.34 6.64 12.00
N GLN A 23 14.12 6.38 11.54
CA GLN A 23 13.85 5.93 10.17
C GLN A 23 14.15 7.07 9.17
N ALA A 24 13.65 8.27 9.44
CA ALA A 24 13.86 9.44 8.60
C ALA A 24 15.34 9.82 8.47
N GLU A 25 16.11 9.82 9.57
CA GLU A 25 17.56 10.06 9.55
C GLU A 25 18.33 8.95 8.80
N THR A 26 17.82 7.72 8.83
CA THR A 26 18.40 6.62 8.05
C THR A 26 18.18 6.85 6.56
N VAL A 27 16.97 7.25 6.15
CA VAL A 27 16.66 7.58 4.75
C VAL A 27 17.41 8.84 4.30
N GLY A 28 17.46 9.87 5.14
CA GLY A 28 18.19 11.11 4.88
C GLY A 28 19.66 10.87 4.57
N ARG A 29 20.35 10.01 5.35
CA ARG A 29 21.74 9.64 5.07
C ARG A 29 21.92 8.79 3.80
N LEU A 30 20.92 7.97 3.44
CA LEU A 30 21.02 7.09 2.28
C LEU A 30 20.86 7.85 0.96
N PHE A 31 20.02 8.89 0.94
CA PHE A 31 19.74 9.69 -0.24
C PHE A 31 20.38 11.09 -0.21
N ASP A 32 21.24 11.35 0.78
CA ASP A 32 21.88 12.66 1.00
C ASP A 32 20.87 13.82 1.02
N LEU A 33 19.80 13.64 1.80
CA LEU A 33 18.70 14.61 1.87
C LEU A 33 19.04 15.75 2.84
N PRO A 34 18.59 16.99 2.55
CA PRO A 34 18.74 18.09 3.49
C PRO A 34 17.92 17.85 4.76
N GLN A 35 18.31 18.52 5.85
CA GLN A 35 17.68 18.36 7.17
C GLN A 35 16.17 18.62 7.15
N GLU A 36 15.73 19.58 6.34
CA GLU A 36 14.32 19.91 6.12
C GLU A 36 13.52 18.74 5.52
N ALA A 37 14.08 18.00 4.56
CA ALA A 37 13.43 16.79 4.03
C ALA A 37 13.33 15.67 5.08
N VAL A 38 14.35 15.52 5.95
CA VAL A 38 14.30 14.58 7.08
C VAL A 38 13.20 14.94 8.08
N LEU A 39 12.93 16.24 8.29
CA LEU A 39 11.82 16.69 9.11
C LEU A 39 10.47 16.41 8.43
N ILE A 40 10.34 16.66 7.13
CA ILE A 40 9.12 16.38 6.35
C ILE A 40 8.75 14.89 6.43
N LEU A 41 9.72 13.98 6.30
CA LEU A 41 9.48 12.52 6.42
C LEU A 41 8.89 12.09 7.77
N GLN A 42 9.01 12.93 8.82
CA GLN A 42 8.47 12.67 10.15
C GLN A 42 7.06 13.22 10.37
N THR A 43 6.49 13.91 9.38
CA THR A 43 5.13 14.47 9.46
C THR A 43 4.08 13.44 9.07
N VAL A 44 2.88 13.53 9.65
CA VAL A 44 1.73 12.74 9.17
C VAL A 44 1.33 13.30 7.81
N PRO A 45 1.40 12.50 6.73
CA PRO A 45 1.14 13.03 5.40
C PRO A 45 -0.35 13.18 5.12
N TYR A 46 -0.68 14.10 4.22
CA TYR A 46 -1.93 14.02 3.47
C TYR A 46 -1.83 12.87 2.47
N LYS A 47 -2.58 11.79 2.71
CA LYS A 47 -2.51 10.57 1.91
C LYS A 47 -3.38 10.71 0.66
N GLY A 48 -2.92 10.08 -0.43
CA GLY A 48 -3.52 10.19 -1.75
C GLY A 48 -2.44 10.51 -2.77
N SER A 49 -1.86 9.47 -3.36
CA SER A 49 -0.71 9.62 -4.27
C SER A 49 -1.09 10.10 -5.68
N LEU A 50 -2.37 10.07 -6.03
CA LEU A 50 -2.85 10.41 -7.38
C LEU A 50 -3.62 11.73 -7.38
N PRO A 51 -3.44 12.57 -8.41
CA PRO A 51 -4.15 13.84 -8.53
C PRO A 51 -5.62 13.68 -8.98
N THR A 52 -6.00 12.51 -9.49
CA THR A 52 -7.33 12.21 -10.03
C THR A 52 -7.82 10.84 -9.55
N ALA A 53 -9.14 10.65 -9.54
CA ALA A 53 -9.76 9.39 -9.13
C ALA A 53 -9.44 8.23 -10.10
N VAL A 54 -9.35 8.51 -11.40
CA VAL A 54 -8.95 7.53 -12.42
C VAL A 54 -7.45 7.73 -12.72
N PRO A 55 -6.60 6.71 -12.51
CA PRO A 55 -5.18 6.80 -12.82
C PRO A 55 -4.94 6.90 -14.32
N THR A 56 -3.94 7.67 -14.75
CA THR A 56 -3.51 7.73 -16.16
C THR A 56 -2.24 6.93 -16.43
N ASP A 57 -1.42 6.68 -15.42
CA ASP A 57 -0.25 5.81 -15.53
C ASP A 57 -0.69 4.36 -15.82
N PRO A 58 -0.16 3.70 -16.86
CA PRO A 58 -0.62 2.36 -17.24
C PRO A 58 -0.43 1.28 -16.17
N LEU A 59 0.65 1.33 -15.38
CA LEU A 59 0.91 0.32 -14.34
C LEU A 59 -0.09 0.47 -13.19
N ILE A 60 -0.35 1.70 -12.77
CA ILE A 60 -1.33 1.99 -11.71
C ILE A 60 -2.76 1.74 -12.21
N TYR A 61 -3.06 2.07 -13.47
CA TYR A 61 -4.39 1.86 -14.06
C TYR A 61 -4.82 0.39 -14.06
N ARG A 62 -3.89 -0.58 -14.20
CA ARG A 62 -4.24 -2.01 -14.13
C ARG A 62 -4.82 -2.42 -12.78
N TRP A 63 -4.41 -1.79 -11.69
CA TRP A 63 -5.02 -2.01 -10.37
C TRP A 63 -6.45 -1.50 -10.31
N TYR A 64 -6.69 -0.33 -10.88
CA TYR A 64 -8.03 0.23 -11.03
C TYR A 64 -8.92 -0.66 -11.91
N GLU A 65 -8.37 -1.19 -13.01
CA GLU A 65 -9.05 -2.14 -13.90
C GLU A 65 -9.41 -3.46 -13.19
N ILE A 66 -8.50 -4.01 -12.38
CA ILE A 66 -8.78 -5.21 -11.55
C ILE A 66 -9.97 -4.96 -10.62
N VAL A 67 -10.03 -3.79 -9.96
CA VAL A 67 -11.16 -3.43 -9.09
C VAL A 67 -12.45 -3.27 -9.91
N ASN A 68 -12.40 -2.66 -11.09
CA ASN A 68 -13.57 -2.52 -11.94
C ASN A 68 -14.11 -3.87 -12.48
N VAL A 69 -13.23 -4.84 -12.74
CA VAL A 69 -13.61 -6.17 -13.25
C VAL A 69 -14.05 -7.10 -12.12
N TYR A 70 -13.30 -7.15 -11.02
CA TYR A 70 -13.49 -8.15 -9.95
C TYR A 70 -14.01 -7.59 -8.63
N GLY A 71 -14.23 -6.28 -8.51
CA GLY A 71 -14.60 -5.64 -7.24
C GLY A 71 -15.88 -6.22 -6.63
N THR A 72 -16.90 -6.49 -7.45
CA THR A 72 -18.13 -7.15 -6.99
C THR A 72 -17.89 -8.61 -6.60
N THR A 73 -17.09 -9.36 -7.35
CA THR A 73 -16.70 -10.73 -7.00
C THR A 73 -15.94 -10.79 -5.67
N ILE A 74 -14.96 -9.91 -5.45
CA ILE A 74 -14.20 -9.82 -4.21
C ILE A 74 -15.13 -9.50 -3.03
N LYS A 75 -16.06 -8.56 -3.22
CA LYS A 75 -17.07 -8.21 -2.21
C LYS A 75 -17.90 -9.44 -1.80
N GLU A 76 -18.51 -10.12 -2.76
CA GLU A 76 -19.38 -11.27 -2.48
C GLU A 76 -18.60 -12.42 -1.82
N LEU A 77 -17.38 -12.73 -2.29
CA LEU A 77 -16.55 -13.78 -1.68
C LEU A 77 -16.15 -13.45 -0.23
N ILE A 78 -15.81 -12.19 0.07
CA ILE A 78 -15.52 -11.78 1.45
C ILE A 78 -16.79 -11.85 2.30
N HIS A 79 -17.94 -11.46 1.77
CA HIS A 79 -19.21 -11.50 2.50
C HIS A 79 -19.70 -12.92 2.75
N GLU A 80 -19.49 -13.84 1.80
CA GLU A 80 -19.79 -15.27 1.96
C GLU A 80 -18.93 -15.93 3.03
N GLU A 81 -17.61 -15.66 3.03
CA GLU A 81 -16.66 -16.31 3.95
C GLU A 81 -16.64 -15.68 5.35
N PHE A 82 -16.71 -14.34 5.44
CA PHE A 82 -16.49 -13.60 6.70
C PHE A 82 -17.74 -12.89 7.24
N GLY A 83 -18.80 -12.76 6.45
CA GLY A 83 -20.02 -12.03 6.80
C GLY A 83 -19.99 -10.53 6.47
N ASP A 84 -20.95 -9.79 7.02
CA ASP A 84 -21.11 -8.36 6.74
C ASP A 84 -20.01 -7.51 7.41
N GLY A 85 -19.14 -6.93 6.58
CA GLY A 85 -17.97 -6.17 7.02
C GLY A 85 -17.05 -5.80 5.87
N ILE A 86 -15.82 -5.43 6.23
CA ILE A 86 -14.77 -5.03 5.27
C ILE A 86 -13.41 -5.64 5.62
N MET A 87 -12.57 -5.78 4.60
CA MET A 87 -11.13 -5.96 4.78
C MET A 87 -10.49 -4.57 5.04
N SER A 88 -9.80 -4.41 6.17
CA SER A 88 -9.12 -3.15 6.50
C SER A 88 -7.96 -2.84 5.54
N ALA A 89 -7.81 -1.58 5.17
CA ALA A 89 -6.61 -1.03 4.51
C ALA A 89 -5.66 -0.30 5.49
N ILE A 90 -5.94 -0.37 6.80
CA ILE A 90 -5.12 0.24 7.87
C ILE A 90 -4.36 -0.86 8.62
N ASP A 91 -5.08 -1.83 9.17
CA ASP A 91 -4.50 -3.07 9.71
C ASP A 91 -4.31 -4.03 8.55
N PHE A 92 -3.24 -3.77 7.79
CA PHE A 92 -3.02 -4.28 6.45
C PHE A 92 -1.53 -4.50 6.15
N SER A 93 -1.22 -5.54 5.39
CA SER A 93 0.10 -5.83 4.85
C SER A 93 0.06 -6.17 3.37
N MET A 94 1.17 -5.89 2.68
CA MET A 94 1.37 -6.20 1.28
C MET A 94 2.78 -6.72 1.03
N ASP A 95 2.91 -7.71 0.15
CA ASP A 95 4.20 -8.22 -0.35
C ASP A 95 4.14 -8.33 -1.87
N ILE A 96 5.03 -7.61 -2.56
CA ILE A 96 5.14 -7.66 -4.03
C ILE A 96 6.40 -8.41 -4.39
N ARG A 97 6.28 -9.56 -5.06
CA ARG A 97 7.44 -10.38 -5.45
C ARG A 97 7.37 -10.85 -6.88
N ARG A 98 8.56 -11.07 -7.45
CA ARG A 98 8.71 -11.77 -8.72
C ARG A 98 8.35 -13.23 -8.51
N GLU A 99 7.52 -13.76 -9.39
CA GLU A 99 7.20 -15.17 -9.49
C GLU A 99 7.73 -15.69 -10.83
N ALA A 100 8.70 -16.59 -10.79
CA ALA A 100 9.29 -17.15 -11.99
C ALA A 100 8.25 -18.00 -12.75
N ASN A 101 8.18 -17.84 -14.07
CA ASN A 101 7.24 -18.60 -14.89
C ASN A 101 7.83 -18.86 -16.28
N GLU A 102 7.63 -20.07 -16.81
CA GLU A 102 8.17 -20.51 -18.09
C GLU A 102 7.77 -19.61 -19.27
N LYS A 103 6.59 -18.97 -19.20
CA LYS A 103 6.06 -18.08 -20.24
C LYS A 103 6.39 -16.60 -20.00
N GLY A 104 7.29 -16.33 -19.05
CA GLY A 104 7.67 -14.99 -18.63
C GLY A 104 7.22 -14.69 -17.21
N ASP A 105 8.13 -14.11 -16.42
CA ASP A 105 7.92 -13.84 -15.00
C ASP A 105 6.64 -13.05 -14.72
N ARG A 106 6.04 -13.36 -13.57
CA ARG A 106 4.83 -12.74 -13.06
C ARG A 106 5.14 -11.83 -11.87
N VAL A 107 4.24 -10.88 -11.64
CA VAL A 107 4.21 -10.10 -10.40
C VAL A 107 3.18 -10.74 -9.48
N ARG A 108 3.63 -11.36 -8.39
CA ARG A 108 2.77 -11.91 -7.35
C ARG A 108 2.58 -10.87 -6.25
N VAL A 109 1.33 -10.60 -5.89
CA VAL A 109 0.99 -9.66 -4.83
C VAL A 109 0.19 -10.35 -3.73
N GLU A 110 0.84 -10.46 -2.57
CA GLU A 110 0.29 -10.71 -1.23
C GLU A 110 -0.54 -9.52 -0.72
N MET A 111 -1.84 -9.65 -0.42
CA MET A 111 -2.59 -8.62 0.32
C MET A 111 -3.34 -9.28 1.49
N SER A 112 -3.11 -8.77 2.70
CA SER A 112 -3.77 -9.28 3.91
C SER A 112 -4.24 -8.11 4.75
N GLY A 113 -5.56 -8.00 4.95
CA GLY A 113 -6.16 -7.01 5.81
C GLY A 113 -7.04 -7.65 6.87
N LYS A 114 -7.06 -7.07 8.07
CA LYS A 114 -7.95 -7.52 9.15
C LYS A 114 -9.42 -7.34 8.74
N PHE A 115 -10.22 -8.38 8.93
CA PHE A 115 -11.67 -8.27 8.77
C PHE A 115 -12.30 -7.48 9.93
N LEU A 116 -13.19 -6.55 9.58
CA LEU A 116 -13.90 -5.69 10.52
C LEU A 116 -15.41 -5.84 10.29
N PRO A 117 -16.13 -6.59 11.17
CA PRO A 117 -17.58 -6.74 11.03
C PRO A 117 -18.31 -5.43 11.34
N TYR A 118 -19.41 -5.19 10.64
CA TYR A 118 -20.30 -4.08 11.00
C TYR A 118 -20.99 -4.35 12.34
N LYS A 119 -21.16 -3.30 13.14
CA LYS A 119 -21.91 -3.38 14.40
C LYS A 119 -23.38 -3.11 14.12
N THR A 120 -24.24 -3.96 14.63
CA THR A 120 -25.66 -3.63 14.82
C THR A 120 -25.76 -2.77 16.07
N TYR A 121 -26.33 -1.57 15.95
CA TYR A 121 -26.58 -0.65 17.05
C TYR A 121 -28.02 -0.17 17.01
#